data_AF-A0A7J4VNZ3-F1
#
_entry.id   AF-A0A7J4VNZ3-F1
#
_cell.length_a   1.000
_cell.length_b   1.000
_cell.length_c   1.000
_cell.angle_alpha   90.00
_cell.angle_beta   90.00
_cell.angle_gamma   90.00
#
_symmetry.space_group_name_H-M   'P 1'
#
loop_
_entity.id
_entity.type
_entity.pdbx_description
1 polymer ?
#
loop_
_entity_poly.entity_id
_entity_poly.type
_entity_poly.pdbx_seq_one_letter_code
_entity_poly.pdbx_strand_id
1 'polypeptide(L)'
;MRTFTSIDLQRQTGDVQRAASQEGVVITSHGKPRNVILSVEEFCRLKRMAREAVPSDLLPRRSVVVRHVPDPLGYDVRDFERVLDQMSDDAVNGINDDAVDVELERVRNMFRRNGR
;
A
#
# COMPACT_ATOMS: atom_id res chain seq x y z
N MET A 1 12.46 24.30 -16.78
CA MET A 1 13.33 23.81 -15.69
C MET A 1 13.81 24.99 -14.87
N ARG A 2 13.42 25.08 -13.59
CA ARG A 2 13.83 26.20 -12.71
C ARG A 2 15.18 25.90 -12.05
N THR A 3 15.92 26.94 -11.72
CA THR A 3 17.23 26.83 -11.07
C THR A 3 17.20 27.51 -9.71
N PHE A 4 17.67 26.81 -8.69
CA PHE A 4 17.80 27.29 -7.32
C PHE A 4 19.25 27.18 -6.87
N THR A 5 19.68 28.04 -5.96
CA THR A 5 20.97 27.90 -5.29
C THR A 5 20.86 26.95 -4.10
N SER A 6 21.99 26.46 -3.59
CA SER A 6 22.01 25.69 -2.34
C SER A 6 21.43 26.47 -1.15
N ILE A 7 21.56 27.80 -1.18
CA ILE A 7 21.01 28.69 -0.14
C ILE A 7 19.47 28.74 -0.24
N ASP A 8 18.93 28.83 -1.47
CA ASP A 8 17.48 28.83 -1.69
C ASP A 8 16.86 27.51 -1.28
N LEU A 9 17.53 26.38 -1.59
CA LEU A 9 17.10 25.06 -1.14
C LEU A 9 17.00 24.97 0.38
N GLN A 10 17.93 25.60 1.12
CA GLN A 10 17.92 25.58 2.58
C GLN A 10 16.84 26.50 3.18
N ARG A 11 16.60 27.66 2.57
CA ARG A 11 15.67 28.68 3.10
C ARG A 11 14.23 28.50 2.63
N GLN A 12 14.03 27.93 1.45
CA GLN A 12 12.75 27.86 0.73
C GLN A 12 12.43 26.44 0.27
N THR A 13 12.76 25.43 1.09
CA THR A 13 12.56 24.01 0.76
C THR A 13 11.18 23.71 0.21
N GLY A 14 10.13 24.29 0.79
CA GLY A 14 8.75 24.07 0.36
C GLY A 14 8.47 24.57 -1.06
N ASP A 15 9.00 25.73 -1.44
CA ASP A 15 8.81 26.29 -2.78
C ASP A 15 9.62 25.52 -3.83
N VAL A 16 10.83 25.07 -3.46
CA VAL A 16 11.66 24.21 -4.31
C VAL A 16 10.98 22.86 -4.54
N GLN A 17 10.40 22.25 -3.50
CA GLN A 17 9.65 20.99 -3.61
C GLN A 17 8.38 21.15 -4.45
N ARG A 18 7.63 22.25 -4.27
CA ARG A 18 6.44 22.54 -5.07
C ARG A 18 6.81 22.72 -6.55
N ALA A 19 7.90 23.42 -6.83
CA ALA A 19 8.43 23.55 -8.18
C ALA A 19 8.86 22.19 -8.76
N ALA A 20 9.63 21.39 -8.01
CA ALA A 20 10.10 20.06 -8.39
C ALA A 20 8.96 19.06 -8.67
N SER A 21 7.80 19.27 -8.06
CA SER A 21 6.60 18.45 -8.27
C SER A 21 5.92 18.76 -9.60
N GLN A 22 6.06 19.99 -10.12
CA GLN A 22 5.50 20.40 -11.41
C GLN A 22 6.45 20.11 -12.57
N GLU A 23 7.73 20.43 -12.38
CA GLU A 23 8.80 20.23 -13.36
C GLU A 23 10.13 20.04 -12.62
N GLY A 24 11.06 19.28 -13.18
CA GLY A 24 12.39 19.15 -12.59
C GLY A 24 13.08 20.49 -12.32
N VAL A 25 13.86 20.55 -11.24
CA VAL A 25 14.59 21.75 -10.82
C VAL A 25 16.07 21.47 -10.62
N VAL A 26 16.92 22.40 -11.04
CA VAL A 26 18.37 22.32 -10.87
C VAL A 26 18.77 23.00 -9.58
N ILE A 27 19.60 22.32 -8.79
CA ILE A 27 20.28 22.92 -7.64
C ILE A 27 21.71 23.23 -8.03
N THR A 28 22.08 24.48 -7.86
CA THR A 28 23.42 25.01 -8.11
C THR A 28 24.18 25.19 -6.81
N SER A 29 25.49 24.95 -6.85
CA SER A 29 26.43 25.26 -5.78
C SER A 29 27.57 26.08 -6.36
N HIS A 30 27.84 27.25 -5.78
CA HIS A 30 28.81 28.23 -6.29
C HIS A 30 28.60 28.53 -7.79
N GLY A 31 27.34 28.67 -8.22
CA GLY A 31 26.97 28.98 -9.61
C GLY A 31 27.05 27.81 -10.59
N LYS A 32 27.45 26.61 -10.15
CA LYS A 32 27.53 25.43 -11.03
C LYS A 32 26.38 24.45 -10.74
N PRO A 33 25.71 23.89 -11.77
CA PRO A 33 24.69 22.87 -11.58
C PRO A 33 25.30 21.61 -10.96
N ARG A 34 24.70 21.10 -9.89
CA ARG A 34 25.21 19.92 -9.16
C ARG A 34 24.19 18.81 -9.08
N ASN A 35 22.95 19.15 -8.74
CA ASN A 35 21.89 18.17 -8.53
C ASN A 35 20.63 18.59 -9.26
N VAL A 36 19.75 17.62 -9.50
CA VAL A 36 18.39 17.85 -9.98
C VAL A 36 17.43 17.24 -8.95
N ILE A 37 16.36 17.95 -8.63
CA ILE A 37 15.26 17.43 -7.80
C ILE A 37 14.05 17.23 -8.72
N LEU A 38 13.41 16.07 -8.59
CA LEU A 38 12.28 15.60 -9.39
C LEU A 38 11.22 15.01 -8.46
N SER A 39 9.98 14.92 -8.92
CA SER A 39 8.98 14.08 -8.26
C SER A 39 9.38 12.60 -8.32
N VAL A 40 8.93 11.81 -7.34
CA VAL A 40 9.16 10.36 -7.32
C VAL A 40 8.56 9.69 -8.56
N GLU A 41 7.38 10.16 -8.99
CA GLU A 41 6.72 9.65 -10.19
C GLU A 41 7.57 9.85 -11.44
N GLU A 42 8.12 11.06 -11.61
CA GLU A 42 8.95 11.39 -12.77
C GLU A 42 10.28 10.64 -12.74
N PHE A 43 10.92 10.52 -11.58
CA PHE A 43 12.10 9.68 -11.41
C PHE A 43 11.84 8.22 -11.80
N CYS A 44 10.72 7.65 -11.35
CA CYS A 44 10.32 6.29 -11.71
C CYS A 44 10.02 6.17 -13.21
N ARG A 45 9.39 7.18 -13.82
CA ARG A 45 9.12 7.23 -15.26
C ARG A 45 10.42 7.17 -16.07
N LEU A 46 11.40 8.01 -15.72
CA LEU A 46 12.71 8.05 -16.37
C LEU A 46 13.47 6.73 -16.22
N LYS A 47 13.48 6.14 -15.02
CA LYS A 47 14.08 4.80 -14.77
C LYS A 47 13.47 3.73 -15.68
N ARG A 48 12.14 3.69 -15.80
CA ARG A 48 11.44 2.74 -16.69
C ARG A 48 11.79 2.97 -18.16
N MET A 49 11.86 4.22 -18.61
CA MET A 49 12.27 4.56 -19.97
C MET A 49 13.71 4.13 -20.27
N ALA A 50 14.60 4.27 -19.28
CA ALA A 50 15.99 3.81 -19.37
C ALA A 50 16.15 2.29 -19.22
N ARG A 51 15.05 1.54 -19.03
CA ARG A 51 15.05 0.09 -18.75
C ARG A 51 15.85 -0.29 -17.49
N GLU A 52 15.90 0.61 -16.52
CA GLU A 52 16.53 0.39 -15.22
C GLU A 52 15.50 -0.06 -14.18
N ALA A 53 15.96 -0.82 -13.19
CA ALA A 53 15.11 -1.25 -12.08
C ALA A 53 14.65 -0.02 -11.26
N VAL A 54 13.35 0.04 -10.96
CA VAL A 54 12.77 1.02 -10.05
C VAL A 54 12.84 0.45 -8.62
N PRO A 55 13.39 1.20 -7.64
CA PRO A 55 13.39 0.77 -6.24
C PRO A 55 11.98 0.47 -5.73
N SER A 56 11.79 -0.66 -5.05
CA SER A 56 10.49 -1.11 -4.53
C SER A 56 9.84 -0.11 -3.58
N ASP A 57 10.64 0.61 -2.80
CA ASP A 57 10.17 1.55 -1.78
C ASP A 57 9.52 2.81 -2.39
N LEU A 58 9.82 3.08 -3.67
CA LEU A 58 9.26 4.18 -4.44
C LEU A 58 8.04 3.75 -5.27
N LEU A 59 7.73 2.45 -5.31
CA LEU A 59 6.54 1.97 -5.98
C LEU A 59 5.31 2.28 -5.13
N PRO A 60 4.20 2.75 -5.75
CA PRO A 60 2.98 2.96 -5.01
C PRO A 60 2.55 1.65 -4.36
N ARG A 61 2.28 1.68 -3.04
CA ARG A 61 1.63 0.57 -2.36
C ARG A 61 0.27 0.37 -3.01
N ARG A 62 0.06 -0.80 -3.63
CA ARG A 62 -1.26 -1.16 -4.17
C ARG A 62 -2.24 -1.16 -3.01
N SER A 63 -3.32 -0.39 -3.13
CA SER A 63 -4.46 -0.54 -2.23
C SER A 63 -4.95 -1.99 -2.34
N VAL A 64 -4.96 -2.68 -1.22
CA VAL A 64 -5.56 -4.01 -1.16
C VAL A 64 -7.06 -3.79 -1.14
N VAL A 65 -7.71 -3.98 -2.30
CA VAL A 65 -9.16 -4.08 -2.35
C VAL A 65 -9.53 -5.40 -1.70
N VAL A 66 -9.95 -5.34 -0.44
CA VAL A 66 -10.56 -6.49 0.25
C VAL A 66 -11.93 -6.69 -0.41
N ARG A 67 -12.03 -7.65 -1.31
CA ARG A 67 -13.34 -8.06 -1.83
C ARG A 67 -14.12 -8.69 -0.69
N HIS A 68 -15.37 -8.26 -0.49
CA HIS A 68 -16.27 -8.89 0.46
C HIS A 68 -16.48 -10.34 0.04
N VAL A 69 -15.91 -11.27 0.81
CA VAL A 69 -16.25 -12.70 0.68
C VAL A 69 -17.64 -12.85 1.29
N PRO A 70 -18.59 -13.55 0.64
CA PRO A 70 -19.88 -13.87 1.27
C PRO A 70 -19.61 -14.52 2.63
N ASP A 71 -20.24 -14.01 3.68
CA ASP A 71 -20.15 -14.62 5.00
C ASP A 71 -20.87 -15.98 4.95
N PRO A 72 -20.15 -17.10 5.07
CA PRO A 72 -20.74 -18.43 4.97
C PRO A 72 -21.65 -18.76 6.14
N LEU A 73 -21.48 -18.10 7.30
CA LEU A 73 -22.29 -18.33 8.49
C LEU A 73 -23.48 -17.37 8.55
N GLY A 74 -23.31 -16.15 8.06
CA GLY A 74 -24.40 -15.22 7.76
C GLY A 74 -25.28 -14.84 8.95
N TYR A 75 -24.77 -14.96 10.18
CA TYR A 75 -25.52 -14.62 11.38
C TYR A 75 -25.93 -13.14 11.41
N ASP A 76 -27.15 -12.88 11.85
CA ASP A 76 -27.66 -11.51 11.97
C ASP A 76 -27.19 -10.85 13.27
N VAL A 77 -26.01 -10.24 13.23
CA VAL A 77 -25.36 -9.60 14.39
C VAL A 77 -26.06 -8.32 14.92
N ARG A 78 -27.27 -7.99 14.45
CA ARG A 78 -28.04 -6.86 14.99
C ARG A 78 -28.52 -7.10 16.42
N ASP A 79 -28.67 -8.36 16.82
CA ASP A 79 -29.01 -8.79 18.17
C ASP A 79 -27.98 -9.80 18.70
N PHE A 80 -27.02 -9.30 19.47
CA PHE A 80 -25.84 -10.06 19.85
C PHE A 80 -26.13 -11.21 20.83
N GLU A 81 -27.01 -11.02 21.80
CA GLU A 81 -27.28 -12.07 22.81
C GLU A 81 -27.94 -13.27 22.16
N ARG A 82 -28.93 -13.01 21.30
CA ARG A 82 -29.61 -14.08 20.56
C ARG A 82 -28.68 -14.82 19.60
N VAL A 83 -27.79 -14.09 18.92
CA VAL A 83 -26.82 -14.72 18.02
C VAL A 83 -25.81 -15.56 18.78
N LEU A 84 -25.36 -15.15 19.97
CA LEU A 84 -24.43 -15.92 20.77
C LEU A 84 -25.01 -17.29 21.17
N ASP A 85 -26.26 -17.31 21.63
CA ASP A 85 -26.95 -18.55 21.98
C ASP A 85 -27.09 -19.45 20.74
N GLN A 86 -27.53 -18.87 19.62
CA GLN A 86 -27.65 -19.60 18.36
C GLN A 86 -26.32 -20.17 17.87
N MET A 87 -25.25 -19.38 17.93
CA MET A 87 -23.90 -19.81 17.53
C MET A 87 -23.39 -20.94 18.42
N SER A 88 -23.66 -20.88 19.72
CA SER A 88 -23.28 -21.94 20.67
C SER A 88 -24.01 -23.24 20.37
N ASP A 89 -25.32 -23.18 20.15
CA ASP A 89 -26.14 -24.34 19.82
C ASP A 89 -25.73 -24.94 18.46
N ASP A 90 -25.53 -24.10 17.44
CA ASP A 90 -25.12 -24.54 16.11
C ASP A 90 -23.73 -25.20 16.14
N ALA A 91 -22.81 -24.72 17.00
CA ALA A 91 -21.50 -25.32 17.20
C ALA A 91 -21.56 -26.67 17.92
N VAL A 92 -22.38 -26.80 18.98
CA VAL A 92 -22.55 -28.07 19.69
C VAL A 92 -23.20 -29.13 18.81
N ASN A 93 -24.11 -28.71 17.93
CA ASN A 93 -24.83 -29.60 17.01
C ASN A 93 -24.09 -29.84 15.68
N GLY A 94 -22.91 -29.23 15.47
CA GLY A 94 -22.10 -29.42 14.26
C GLY A 94 -22.73 -28.87 12.98
N ILE A 95 -23.63 -27.88 13.09
CA ILE A 95 -24.40 -27.36 11.94
C ILE A 95 -23.49 -26.70 10.90
N ASN A 96 -22.37 -26.12 11.32
CA ASN A 96 -21.46 -25.35 10.47
C ASN A 96 -20.10 -26.03 10.24
N ASP A 97 -19.96 -27.32 10.56
CA ASP A 97 -18.67 -28.04 10.47
C ASP A 97 -18.07 -27.97 9.07
N ASP A 98 -18.90 -28.13 8.03
CA ASP A 98 -18.47 -28.02 6.63
C ASP A 98 -17.86 -26.65 6.30
N ALA A 99 -18.45 -25.57 6.81
CA ALA A 99 -17.95 -24.21 6.60
C ALA A 99 -16.65 -23.96 7.37
N VAL A 100 -16.54 -24.51 8.58
CA VAL A 100 -15.33 -24.45 9.41
C VAL A 100 -14.18 -25.21 8.75
N ASP A 101 -14.42 -26.41 8.24
CA ASP A 101 -13.40 -27.23 7.58
C ASP A 101 -12.84 -26.56 6.32
N VAL A 102 -13.69 -25.96 5.49
CA VAL A 102 -13.27 -25.20 4.31
C VAL A 102 -12.36 -24.02 4.70
N GLU A 103 -12.68 -23.28 5.76
CA GLU A 103 -11.85 -22.17 6.22
C GLU A 103 -10.54 -22.66 6.85
N LEU A 104 -10.57 -23.74 7.64
CA LEU A 104 -9.36 -24.36 8.19
C LEU A 104 -8.39 -24.80 7.09
N GLU A 105 -8.88 -25.40 6.01
CA GLU A 105 -8.06 -25.75 4.85
C GLU A 105 -7.46 -24.52 4.17
N ARG A 106 -8.25 -23.45 3.96
CA ARG A 106 -7.76 -22.19 3.39
C ARG A 106 -6.63 -21.61 4.23
N VAL A 107 -6.81 -21.52 5.55
CA VAL A 107 -5.82 -20.98 6.49
C VAL A 107 -4.55 -21.84 6.50
N ARG A 108 -4.67 -23.16 6.57
CA ARG A 108 -3.52 -24.09 6.48
C ARG A 108 -2.73 -23.88 5.19
N ASN A 109 -3.41 -23.70 4.05
CA ASN A 109 -2.77 -23.44 2.76
C ASN A 109 -2.07 -22.07 2.70
N MET A 110 -2.63 -21.04 3.37
CA MET A 110 -1.99 -19.74 3.49
C MET A 110 -0.66 -19.82 4.25
N PHE A 111 -0.65 -20.49 5.40
CA PHE A 111 0.58 -20.64 6.21
C PHE A 111 1.65 -21.51 5.53
N ARG A 112 1.25 -22.55 4.80
CA ARG A 112 2.18 -23.34 3.97
C ARG A 112 2.86 -22.51 2.87
N ARG A 113 2.19 -21.48 2.35
CA ARG A 113 2.72 -20.59 1.31
C ARG A 113 3.66 -19.51 1.85
N ASN A 114 3.40 -18.99 3.05
CA ASN A 114 4.22 -17.94 3.67
C ASN A 114 5.42 -18.45 4.48
N GLY A 115 5.51 -19.77 4.72
CA GLY A 115 6.62 -20.42 5.43
C GLY A 115 7.80 -20.87 4.55
N ARG A 116 7.91 -20.38 3.31
CA ARG A 116 9.04 -20.62 2.40
C ARG A 116 9.73 -19.33 2.03
#